data_AF-A0A246G990-F1
#
_entry.id   AF-A0A246G990-F1
#
_cell.length_a   1.000
_cell.length_b   1.000
_cell.length_c   1.000
_cell.angle_alpha   90.00
_cell.angle_beta   90.00
_cell.angle_gamma   90.00
#
_symmetry.space_group_name_H-M   'P 1'
#
loop_
_entity.id
_entity.type
_entity.pdbx_description
1 polymer ?
#
loop_
_entity_poly.entity_id
_entity_poly.type
_entity_poly.pdbx_seq_one_letter_code
_entity_poly.pdbx_strand_id
1 'polypeptide(L)'
;MVKKSSNSNVIIRLVRKWQTNNSTIGEFTIDGSDIKGYMLEEKGPDTTLSGIERRIPIGTYNLVWHYGSKFKGVLKVYNNQVSQDRAILIHAGNTALQTEGCILPGSIRDKDFVGDSRKKLKEIINYVKEKGIEGAKLIITENYE
;
A
#
# COMPACT_ATOMS: atom_id res chain seq x y z
N MET A 1 -15.08 29.13 -20.03
CA MET A 1 -14.29 27.91 -20.35
C MET A 1 -13.96 27.21 -19.05
N VAL A 2 -14.62 26.10 -18.73
CA VAL A 2 -14.25 25.26 -17.58
C VAL A 2 -13.00 24.50 -17.99
N LYS A 3 -11.87 24.75 -17.32
CA LYS A 3 -10.68 23.91 -17.46
C LYS A 3 -11.09 22.49 -17.01
N LYS A 4 -11.25 21.57 -17.95
CA LYS A 4 -11.21 20.13 -17.66
C LYS A 4 -9.83 19.89 -17.05
N SER A 5 -9.74 19.80 -15.72
CA SER A 5 -8.58 19.18 -15.10
C SER A 5 -8.50 17.77 -15.68
N SER A 6 -7.37 17.42 -16.28
CA SER A 6 -7.09 16.03 -16.60
C SER A 6 -7.16 15.27 -15.26
N ASN A 7 -8.25 14.56 -15.01
CA ASN A 7 -8.37 13.65 -13.87
C ASN A 7 -7.43 12.48 -14.15
N SER A 8 -6.14 12.67 -13.87
CA SER A 8 -5.19 11.57 -13.83
C SER A 8 -5.52 10.75 -12.60
N ASN A 9 -5.97 9.52 -12.81
CA ASN A 9 -6.26 8.58 -11.73
C ASN A 9 -5.01 8.43 -10.84
N VAL A 10 -5.21 8.30 -9.52
CA VAL A 10 -4.10 8.10 -8.57
C VAL A 10 -3.45 6.75 -8.81
N ILE A 11 -2.15 6.71 -9.08
CA ILE A 11 -1.39 5.47 -9.23
C ILE A 11 -0.27 5.46 -8.18
N ILE A 12 -0.36 4.54 -7.23
CA ILE A 12 0.70 4.23 -6.28
C ILE A 12 1.51 3.07 -6.87
N ARG A 13 2.83 3.22 -6.96
CA ARG A 13 3.74 2.17 -7.43
C ARG A 13 4.58 1.70 -6.27
N LEU A 14 4.60 0.40 -6.02
CA LEU A 14 5.42 -0.26 -5.02
C LEU A 14 6.36 -1.24 -5.74
N VAL A 15 7.67 -1.03 -5.60
CA VAL A 15 8.70 -1.95 -6.09
C VAL A 15 9.30 -2.65 -4.88
N ARG A 16 9.08 -3.95 -4.73
CA ARG A 16 9.73 -4.77 -3.69
C ARG A 16 11.24 -4.83 -3.96
N LYS A 17 12.02 -4.51 -2.94
CA LYS A 17 13.48 -4.34 -3.02
C LYS A 17 14.24 -5.25 -2.06
N TRP A 18 13.71 -5.44 -0.84
CA TRP A 18 14.38 -6.21 0.21
C TRP A 18 13.43 -7.25 0.80
N GLN A 19 13.96 -8.43 1.09
CA GLN A 19 13.22 -9.51 1.74
C GLN A 19 14.08 -10.15 2.84
N THR A 20 13.44 -10.45 3.96
CA THR A 20 14.01 -11.26 5.04
C THR A 20 13.07 -12.43 5.35
N ASN A 21 13.40 -13.20 6.39
CA ASN A 21 12.49 -14.20 6.95
C ASN A 21 11.31 -13.59 7.72
N ASN A 22 11.30 -12.27 7.94
CA ASN A 22 10.30 -11.57 8.74
C ASN A 22 9.43 -10.63 7.91
N SER A 23 9.97 -10.01 6.85
CA SER A 23 9.23 -8.99 6.11
C SER A 23 9.67 -8.87 4.65
N THR A 24 8.87 -8.15 3.88
CA THR A 24 9.23 -7.65 2.55
C THR A 24 9.13 -6.13 2.58
N ILE A 25 10.16 -5.42 2.13
CA ILE A 25 10.15 -3.96 2.03
C ILE A 25 10.40 -3.55 0.59
N GLY A 26 9.60 -2.59 0.14
CA GLY A 26 9.76 -1.95 -1.17
C GLY A 26 9.80 -0.43 -1.07
N GLU A 27 10.26 0.18 -2.15
CA GLU A 27 10.15 1.62 -2.37
C GLU A 27 8.82 1.91 -3.06
N PHE A 28 8.18 3.02 -2.70
CA PHE A 28 6.97 3.45 -3.37
C PHE A 28 7.04 4.91 -3.83
N THR A 29 6.30 5.18 -4.90
CA THR A 29 6.02 6.53 -5.43
C THR A 29 4.53 6.68 -5.76
N ILE A 30 4.05 7.92 -5.88
CA ILE A 30 2.73 8.22 -6.43
C ILE A 30 2.90 9.07 -7.68
N ASP A 31 2.40 8.57 -8.82
CA ASP A 31 2.51 9.23 -10.12
C ASP A 31 1.94 10.66 -10.04
N GLY A 32 2.66 11.64 -10.60
CA GLY A 32 2.23 13.05 -10.59
C GLY A 32 2.37 13.76 -9.23
N SER A 33 3.24 13.27 -8.35
CA SER A 33 3.58 13.92 -7.07
C SER A 33 5.03 13.63 -6.66
N ASP A 34 5.53 14.40 -5.68
CA ASP A 34 6.82 14.11 -5.02
C ASP A 34 6.68 13.11 -3.85
N ILE A 35 5.47 12.55 -3.63
CA ILE A 35 5.20 11.62 -2.55
C ILE A 35 5.88 10.29 -2.85
N LYS A 36 6.86 9.95 -2.03
CA LYS A 36 7.61 8.70 -2.07
C LYS A 36 8.00 8.23 -0.67
N GLY A 37 8.41 6.98 -0.56
CA GLY A 37 8.87 6.40 0.69
C GLY A 37 9.04 4.90 0.60
N TYR A 38 8.77 4.20 1.69
CA TYR A 38 8.86 2.76 1.77
C TYR A 38 7.52 2.15 2.18
N MET A 39 7.28 0.91 1.77
CA MET A 39 6.19 0.10 2.30
C MET A 39 6.72 -1.23 2.79
N LEU A 40 6.29 -1.63 3.99
CA LEU A 40 6.55 -2.94 4.58
C LEU A 40 5.32 -3.83 4.44
N GLU A 41 5.52 -5.02 3.92
CA GLU A 41 4.55 -6.10 3.80
C GLU A 41 5.02 -7.31 4.65
N GLU A 42 4.15 -8.30 4.84
CA GLU A 42 4.57 -9.61 5.34
C GLU A 42 5.69 -10.24 4.49
N LYS A 43 6.37 -11.23 5.06
CA LYS A 43 7.27 -12.12 4.33
C LYS A 43 6.54 -12.90 3.24
N GLY A 44 7.31 -13.33 2.24
CA GLY A 44 6.86 -14.30 1.25
C GLY A 44 6.75 -15.72 1.82
N PRO A 45 6.28 -16.71 1.05
CA PRO A 45 5.80 -16.60 -0.33
C PRO A 45 4.48 -15.84 -0.42
N ASP A 46 4.08 -15.46 -1.64
CA ASP A 46 2.81 -14.79 -1.88
C ASP A 46 1.62 -15.72 -1.60
N THR A 47 0.50 -15.15 -1.18
CA THR A 47 -0.77 -15.88 -1.07
C THR A 47 -1.94 -15.00 -1.46
N THR A 48 -3.00 -15.59 -1.98
CA THR A 48 -4.31 -14.95 -2.16
C THR A 48 -5.27 -15.29 -1.01
N LEU A 49 -4.95 -16.29 -0.19
CA LEU A 49 -5.81 -16.81 0.87
C LEU A 49 -5.88 -15.86 2.08
N SER A 50 -7.07 -15.73 2.64
CA SER A 50 -7.30 -14.98 3.88
C SER A 50 -6.81 -15.75 5.11
N GLY A 51 -6.46 -15.03 6.18
CA GLY A 51 -6.00 -15.63 7.45
C GLY A 51 -4.58 -16.22 7.43
N ILE A 52 -3.85 -16.03 6.32
CA ILE A 52 -2.46 -16.45 6.19
C ILE A 52 -1.56 -15.21 6.25
N GLU A 53 -0.66 -15.18 7.24
CA GLU A 53 0.33 -14.11 7.45
C GLU A 53 1.43 -14.14 6.38
N ARG A 54 1.03 -13.75 5.17
CA ARG A 54 1.88 -13.67 3.98
C ARG A 54 1.42 -12.52 3.11
N ARG A 55 2.36 -11.92 2.38
CA ARG A 55 2.08 -10.84 1.42
C ARG A 55 1.17 -11.29 0.28
N ILE A 56 0.53 -10.32 -0.37
CA ILE A 56 -0.25 -10.53 -1.59
C ILE A 56 0.66 -10.74 -2.82
N PRO A 57 0.18 -11.32 -3.93
CA PRO A 57 0.99 -11.42 -5.14
C PRO A 57 1.37 -10.06 -5.74
N ILE A 58 2.42 -10.01 -6.55
CA ILE A 58 2.64 -8.85 -7.44
C ILE A 58 1.43 -8.67 -8.38
N GLY A 59 1.22 -7.44 -8.86
CA GLY A 59 0.12 -7.17 -9.79
C GLY A 59 -0.47 -5.77 -9.64
N THR A 60 -1.58 -5.57 -10.33
CA THR A 60 -2.35 -4.32 -10.27
C THR A 60 -3.59 -4.52 -9.42
N TYR A 61 -3.80 -3.62 -8.49
CA TYR A 61 -4.88 -3.62 -7.53
C TYR A 61 -5.68 -2.33 -7.60
N ASN A 62 -6.99 -2.45 -7.43
CA ASN A 62 -7.88 -1.33 -7.24
C ASN A 62 -7.80 -0.85 -5.78
N LEU A 63 -8.02 0.45 -5.58
CA LEU A 63 -8.08 1.08 -4.27
C LEU A 63 -9.50 1.56 -3.98
N VAL A 64 -9.98 1.28 -2.77
CA VAL A 64 -11.24 1.82 -2.24
C VAL A 64 -11.07 2.30 -0.81
N TRP A 65 -11.91 3.22 -0.38
CA TRP A 65 -11.94 3.63 1.01
C TRP A 65 -12.44 2.49 1.92
N HIS A 66 -11.80 2.36 3.08
CA HIS A 66 -12.20 1.43 4.13
C HIS A 66 -12.63 2.17 5.40
N TYR A 67 -13.77 1.75 5.95
CA TYR A 67 -14.37 2.30 7.15
C TYR A 67 -14.74 1.18 8.15
N GLY A 68 -13.74 0.37 8.53
CA GLY A 68 -13.91 -0.69 9.52
C GLY A 68 -13.94 -0.18 10.96
N SER A 69 -14.05 -1.09 11.93
CA SER A 69 -14.04 -0.74 13.36
C SER A 69 -12.65 -0.32 13.83
N LYS A 70 -11.61 -1.10 13.48
CA LYS A 70 -10.19 -0.88 13.86
C LYS A 70 -9.53 0.23 13.05
N PHE A 71 -9.72 0.25 11.73
CA PHE A 71 -9.13 1.23 10.82
C PHE A 71 -10.20 1.95 10.00
N LYS A 72 -10.16 3.29 10.01
CA LYS A 72 -11.16 4.15 9.36
C LYS A 72 -10.48 5.17 8.46
N GLY A 73 -11.03 5.37 7.27
CA GLY A 73 -10.51 6.33 6.30
C GLY A 73 -9.13 5.95 5.75
N VAL A 74 -8.83 4.65 5.71
CA VAL A 74 -7.62 4.09 5.07
C VAL A 74 -7.99 3.47 3.72
N LEU A 75 -6.97 3.08 2.95
CA LEU A 75 -7.16 2.45 1.65
C LEU A 75 -7.22 0.94 1.81
N LYS A 76 -8.17 0.30 1.13
CA LYS A 76 -8.24 -1.15 0.95
C LYS A 76 -7.83 -1.51 -0.47
N VAL A 77 -7.08 -2.59 -0.59
CA VAL A 77 -6.45 -3.10 -1.81
C VAL A 77 -7.16 -4.39 -2.24
N TYR A 78 -7.54 -4.51 -3.52
CA TYR A 78 -8.17 -5.72 -4.05
C TYR A 78 -8.00 -5.85 -5.57
N ASN A 79 -8.16 -7.07 -6.09
CA ASN A 79 -8.32 -7.33 -7.51
C ASN A 79 -9.16 -8.60 -7.71
N ASN A 80 -9.10 -9.21 -8.90
CA ASN A 80 -9.80 -10.46 -9.20
C ASN A 80 -9.26 -11.69 -8.45
N GLN A 81 -8.00 -11.66 -8.01
CA GLN A 81 -7.35 -12.77 -7.30
C GLN A 81 -7.39 -12.60 -5.78
N VAL A 82 -7.31 -11.36 -5.30
CA VAL A 82 -7.35 -11.00 -3.88
C VAL A 82 -8.66 -10.27 -3.60
N SER A 83 -9.60 -10.98 -2.98
CA SER A 83 -10.93 -10.46 -2.63
C SER A 83 -10.85 -9.26 -1.69
N GLN A 84 -11.78 -8.32 -1.84
CA GLN A 84 -11.99 -7.21 -0.90
C GLN A 84 -12.27 -7.68 0.55
N ASP A 85 -12.80 -8.89 0.71
CA ASP A 85 -13.14 -9.47 2.02
C ASP A 85 -11.90 -9.88 2.81
N ARG A 86 -10.77 -10.12 2.13
CA ARG A 86 -9.48 -10.31 2.80
C ARG A 86 -9.02 -9.05 3.54
N ALA A 87 -9.58 -7.89 3.18
CA ALA A 87 -9.35 -6.62 3.85
C ALA A 87 -7.85 -6.26 3.98
N ILE A 88 -7.10 -6.39 2.87
CA ILE A 88 -5.72 -5.88 2.82
C ILE A 88 -5.76 -4.36 2.79
N LEU A 89 -5.17 -3.73 3.80
CA LEU A 89 -5.21 -2.28 3.99
C LEU A 89 -3.82 -1.65 3.84
N ILE A 90 -3.80 -0.38 3.43
CA ILE A 90 -2.64 0.50 3.62
C ILE A 90 -2.87 1.27 4.91
N HIS A 91 -2.19 0.90 6.00
CA HIS A 91 -2.40 1.50 7.32
C HIS A 91 -1.09 1.76 8.07
N ALA A 92 -1.15 2.58 9.11
CA ALA A 92 0.03 2.91 9.90
C ALA A 92 0.44 1.72 10.77
N GLY A 93 1.73 1.43 10.75
CA GLY A 93 2.41 0.40 11.52
C GLY A 93 3.91 0.49 11.20
N ASN A 94 4.75 -0.25 11.91
CA ASN A 94 6.20 -0.13 11.74
C ASN A 94 6.90 -1.46 11.49
N THR A 95 6.28 -2.60 11.78
CA THR A 95 6.88 -3.94 11.69
C THR A 95 5.89 -4.96 11.14
N ALA A 96 6.40 -6.10 10.62
CA ALA A 96 5.57 -7.17 10.06
C ALA A 96 4.51 -7.72 11.03
N LEU A 97 4.80 -7.75 12.33
CA LEU A 97 3.86 -8.16 13.40
C LEU A 97 2.57 -7.34 13.44
N GLN A 98 2.55 -6.18 12.79
CA GLN A 98 1.40 -5.27 12.75
C GLN A 98 0.69 -5.30 11.40
N THR A 99 1.09 -6.16 10.47
CA THR A 99 0.52 -6.21 9.13
C THR A 99 -0.72 -7.10 9.06
N GLU A 100 -0.65 -8.34 9.60
CA GLU A 100 -1.64 -9.39 9.30
C GLU A 100 -1.86 -9.55 7.76
N GLY A 101 -0.82 -9.31 6.95
CA GLY A 101 -0.88 -9.27 5.48
C GLY A 101 -1.13 -7.88 4.86
N CYS A 102 -1.40 -6.85 5.66
CA CYS A 102 -1.53 -5.45 5.22
C CYS A 102 -0.19 -4.81 4.79
N ILE A 103 -0.27 -3.58 4.28
CA ILE A 103 0.85 -2.81 3.75
C ILE A 103 1.07 -1.58 4.64
N LEU A 104 2.29 -1.41 5.17
CA LEU A 104 2.63 -0.35 6.12
C LEU A 104 3.52 0.70 5.43
N PRO A 105 3.03 1.92 5.18
CA PRO A 105 3.85 2.97 4.58
C PRO A 105 4.76 3.62 5.64
N GLY A 106 5.92 4.12 5.22
CA GLY A 106 6.84 4.89 6.05
C GLY A 106 7.79 5.78 5.26
N SER A 107 8.42 6.74 5.95
CA SER A 107 9.42 7.64 5.35
C SER A 107 10.85 7.13 5.54
N ILE A 108 11.07 6.28 6.54
CA ILE A 108 12.37 5.73 6.92
C ILE A 108 12.31 4.22 6.72
N ARG A 109 13.41 3.62 6.25
CA ARG A 109 13.59 2.17 6.19
C ARG A 109 14.74 1.77 7.10
N ASP A 110 14.53 0.68 7.83
CA ASP A 110 15.59 -0.11 8.46
C ASP A 110 15.30 -1.61 8.23
N LYS A 111 16.13 -2.50 8.76
CA LYS A 111 15.89 -3.95 8.71
C LYS A 111 14.58 -4.30 9.40
N ASP A 112 13.66 -4.92 8.66
CA ASP A 112 12.34 -5.34 9.14
C ASP A 112 11.48 -4.22 9.75
N PHE A 113 11.76 -2.97 9.36
CA PHE A 113 11.14 -1.80 9.96
C PHE A 113 10.93 -0.66 8.96
N VAL A 114 9.80 0.03 9.11
CA VAL A 114 9.55 1.34 8.50
C VAL A 114 9.21 2.38 9.56
N GLY A 115 9.75 3.59 9.44
CA GLY A 115 9.53 4.70 10.37
C GLY A 115 8.57 5.77 9.84
N ASP A 116 8.10 6.67 10.71
CA ASP A 116 7.19 7.79 10.36
C ASP A 116 5.88 7.38 9.67
N SER A 117 5.39 6.18 9.97
CA SER A 117 4.26 5.58 9.24
C SER A 117 2.97 6.38 9.32
N ARG A 118 2.65 6.98 10.46
CA ARG A 118 1.46 7.85 10.60
C ARG A 118 1.55 9.09 9.71
N LYS A 119 2.73 9.72 9.65
CA LYS A 119 2.97 10.90 8.81
C LYS A 119 2.86 10.54 7.33
N LYS A 120 3.52 9.46 6.91
CA LYS A 120 3.49 8.98 5.52
C LYS A 120 2.09 8.52 5.10
N LEU A 121 1.36 7.81 5.96
CA LEU A 121 -0.04 7.46 5.70
C LEU A 121 -0.89 8.73 5.50
N LYS A 122 -0.78 9.72 6.37
CA LYS A 122 -1.56 10.97 6.25
C LYS A 122 -1.29 11.67 4.91
N GLU A 123 -0.03 11.69 4.47
CA GLU A 123 0.37 12.25 3.17
C GLU A 123 -0.31 11.53 2.00
N ILE A 124 -0.24 10.19 1.96
CA ILE A 124 -0.90 9.36 0.93
C ILE A 124 -2.42 9.62 0.92
N ILE A 125 -3.05 9.57 2.10
CA ILE A 125 -4.51 9.70 2.24
C ILE A 125 -4.98 11.09 1.82
N ASN A 126 -4.25 12.15 2.17
CA ASN A 126 -4.58 13.50 1.76
C ASN A 126 -4.50 13.66 0.24
N TYR A 127 -3.46 13.12 -0.39
CA TYR A 127 -3.33 13.15 -1.85
C TYR A 127 -4.49 12.43 -2.55
N VAL A 128 -4.85 11.24 -2.07
CA VAL A 128 -5.96 10.46 -2.65
C VAL A 128 -7.30 11.16 -2.45
N LYS A 129 -7.50 11.84 -1.31
CA LYS A 129 -8.70 12.67 -1.07
C LYS A 129 -8.77 13.87 -2.02
N GLU A 130 -7.64 14.52 -2.28
CA GLU A 130 -7.56 15.69 -3.18
C GLU A 130 -7.83 15.30 -4.63
N LYS A 131 -7.25 14.19 -5.11
CA LYS A 131 -7.39 13.75 -6.51
C LYS A 131 -8.66 12.92 -6.77
N GLY A 132 -9.24 12.34 -5.73
CA GLY A 132 -10.33 11.38 -5.84
C GLY A 132 -9.83 9.93 -5.92
N ILE A 133 -10.65 9.00 -5.40
CA ILE A 133 -10.36 7.57 -5.37
C ILE A 133 -10.80 6.83 -6.65
N GLU A 134 -11.64 7.46 -7.48
CA GLU A 134 -12.18 6.82 -8.67
C GLU A 134 -11.05 6.41 -9.64
N GLY A 135 -10.98 5.13 -9.98
CA GLY A 135 -9.92 4.58 -10.83
C GLY A 135 -8.54 4.51 -10.18
N ALA A 136 -8.40 4.78 -8.88
CA ALA A 136 -7.13 4.73 -8.18
C ALA A 136 -6.58 3.30 -8.09
N LYS A 137 -5.26 3.16 -8.26
CA LYS A 137 -4.59 1.85 -8.31
C LYS A 137 -3.34 1.79 -7.45
N LEU A 138 -3.05 0.59 -6.97
CA LEU A 138 -1.73 0.17 -6.47
C LEU A 138 -1.13 -0.81 -7.47
N ILE A 139 0.09 -0.55 -7.93
CA ILE A 139 0.85 -1.45 -8.80
C ILE A 139 2.04 -1.96 -8.02
N ILE A 140 2.08 -3.27 -7.80
CA ILE A 140 3.18 -3.95 -7.10
C ILE A 140 4.03 -4.70 -8.11
N THR A 141 5.33 -4.42 -8.11
CA THR A 141 6.36 -5.14 -8.86
C THR A 141 7.51 -5.52 -7.93
N GLU A 142 8.50 -6.23 -8.44
CA GLU A 142 9.67 -6.63 -7.68
C GLU A 142 10.96 -6.42 -8.47
N ASN A 143 12.01 -6.03 -7.76
CA ASN A 143 13.37 -5.88 -8.28
C ASN A 143 14.34 -6.00 -7.09
N TYR A 144 14.44 -7.22 -6.57
CA TYR A 144 15.20 -7.54 -5.35
C TYR A 144 16.69 -7.24 -5.51
N GLU A 145 17.30 -6.80 -4.40
CA GLU A 145 18.76 -6.67 -4.24
C GLU A 145 19.43 -7.98 -3.80
#